data_AF-A0A3M1FCI5-F1
#
_entry.id   AF-A0A3M1FCI5-F1
#
_cell.length_a   1.000
_cell.length_b   1.000
_cell.length_c   1.000
_cell.angle_alpha   90.00
_cell.angle_beta   90.00
_cell.angle_gamma   90.00
#
_symmetry.space_group_name_H-M   'P 1'
#
loop_
_entity.id
_entity.type
_entity.pdbx_description
1 polymer ?
#
loop_
_entity_poly.entity_id
_entity_poly.type
_entity_poly.pdbx_seq_one_letter_code
_entity_poly.pdbx_strand_id
1 'polypeptide(L)'
;MLEDLLTNPEKFRAAKDYRATYKVFPVEYKGKNYIVKKTSLKSFIANHYYTLLDKTFFDTRVYCSSAKHLAEEANKLNILNGHFAPRLIAYKKGLLIKEYIYGASFRQMNIGSQRNALESIIQTVQEIHSRSVTIGDAHVKNYIHPYKWIDFDGKFKSLGSEDDKALDLLKLIYSTYITANTKDFRKREALTYLMAYDIKRYYKNKKVLFTLGYMLEPAKPLWKLWLNTRIPRDGLMLKELRKMFR
;
A
#
# COMPACT_ATOMS: atom_id res chain seq x y z
N MET A 1 11.15 29.90 0.39
CA MET A 1 10.59 29.54 1.70
C MET A 1 9.34 28.69 1.53
N LEU A 2 9.35 27.49 2.11
CA LEU A 2 8.22 26.55 2.24
C LEU A 2 7.44 26.74 3.56
N GLU A 3 7.81 27.75 4.36
CA GLU A 3 7.27 27.99 5.70
C GLU A 3 5.78 28.31 5.71
N ASP A 4 5.28 29.10 4.75
CA ASP A 4 3.85 29.39 4.63
C ASP A 4 3.04 28.10 4.44
N LEU A 5 3.56 27.19 3.60
CA LEU A 5 2.93 25.92 3.29
C LEU A 5 2.97 24.95 4.49
N LEU A 6 4.04 24.99 5.29
CA LEU A 6 4.15 24.22 6.53
C LEU A 6 3.26 24.75 7.65
N THR A 7 2.97 26.06 7.65
CA THR A 7 2.20 26.71 8.71
C THR A 7 0.71 26.68 8.42
N ASN A 8 0.31 27.00 7.18
CA ASN A 8 -1.09 27.14 6.77
C ASN A 8 -1.37 26.48 5.40
N PRO A 9 -1.18 25.16 5.24
CA PRO A 9 -1.35 24.49 3.95
C PRO A 9 -2.78 24.60 3.41
N GLU A 10 -3.78 24.74 4.29
CA GLU A 10 -5.18 24.90 3.89
C GLU A 10 -5.45 26.12 3.00
N LYS A 11 -4.64 27.19 3.10
CA LYS A 11 -4.79 28.40 2.26
C LYS A 11 -4.49 28.14 0.78
N PHE A 12 -3.72 27.10 0.50
CA PHE A 12 -3.23 26.76 -0.84
C PHE A 12 -3.96 25.56 -1.44
N ARG A 13 -5.10 25.18 -0.86
CA ARG A 13 -5.85 23.98 -1.24
C ARG A 13 -6.40 24.09 -2.65
N ALA A 14 -6.01 23.15 -3.51
CA ALA A 14 -6.42 23.11 -4.91
C ALA A 14 -7.68 22.25 -5.14
N ALA A 15 -7.93 21.25 -4.29
CA ALA A 15 -9.10 20.38 -4.41
C ALA A 15 -9.59 19.81 -3.07
N LYS A 16 -10.66 19.01 -3.13
CA LYS A 16 -11.24 18.30 -1.98
C LYS A 16 -10.25 17.29 -1.37
N ASP A 17 -10.50 16.93 -0.10
CA ASP A 17 -9.74 15.90 0.59
C ASP A 17 -9.88 14.55 -0.13
N TYR A 18 -8.78 13.79 -0.18
CA TYR A 18 -8.84 12.39 -0.55
C TYR A 18 -9.54 11.59 0.56
N ARG A 19 -10.25 10.53 0.15
CA ARG A 19 -10.83 9.56 1.09
C ARG A 19 -9.72 8.71 1.72
N ALA A 20 -9.16 9.20 2.81
CA ALA A 20 -8.08 8.56 3.54
C ALA A 20 -8.31 8.63 5.05
N THR A 21 -7.56 7.82 5.79
CA THR A 21 -7.58 7.81 7.26
C THR A 21 -6.99 9.10 7.82
N TYR A 22 -5.91 9.58 7.19
CA TYR A 22 -5.29 10.88 7.43
C TYR A 22 -6.07 11.99 6.72
N LYS A 23 -5.87 13.24 7.13
CA LYS A 23 -6.33 14.40 6.36
C LYS A 23 -5.35 14.59 5.20
N VAL A 24 -5.74 14.18 3.99
CA VAL A 24 -4.89 14.25 2.79
C VAL A 24 -5.56 15.12 1.74
N PHE A 25 -4.87 16.13 1.22
CA PHE A 25 -5.41 17.03 0.21
C PHE A 25 -4.32 17.60 -0.70
N PRO A 26 -4.65 17.90 -1.97
CA PRO A 26 -3.71 18.54 -2.87
C PRO A 26 -3.67 20.06 -2.64
N VAL A 27 -2.49 20.64 -2.86
CA VAL A 27 -2.24 22.07 -2.77
C VAL A 27 -1.45 22.54 -3.98
N GLU A 28 -1.71 23.78 -4.41
CA GLU A 28 -0.91 24.47 -5.41
C GLU A 28 -0.16 25.62 -4.72
N TYR A 29 1.17 25.58 -4.75
CA TYR A 29 2.00 26.61 -4.14
C TYR A 29 3.11 27.02 -5.11
N LYS A 30 3.10 28.30 -5.51
CA LYS A 30 4.05 28.89 -6.47
C LYS A 30 4.12 28.11 -7.80
N GLY A 31 2.95 27.79 -8.36
CA GLY A 31 2.82 27.09 -9.66
C GLY A 31 3.21 25.62 -9.62
N LYS A 32 3.36 25.01 -8.44
CA LYS A 32 3.67 23.59 -8.27
C LYS A 32 2.63 22.89 -7.40
N ASN A 33 2.31 21.66 -7.77
CA ASN A 33 1.34 20.83 -7.06
C ASN A 33 2.03 19.90 -6.05
N TYR A 34 1.46 19.84 -4.86
CA TYR A 34 1.91 18.99 -3.76
C TYR A 34 0.75 18.25 -3.12
N ILE A 35 1.08 17.20 -2.37
CA ILE A 35 0.16 16.52 -1.47
C ILE A 35 0.54 16.86 -0.02
N VAL A 36 -0.44 17.33 0.73
CA VAL A 36 -0.34 17.53 2.17
C VAL A 36 -1.05 16.38 2.88
N LYS A 37 -0.36 15.73 3.81
CA LYS A 37 -0.88 14.67 4.69
C LYS A 37 -0.69 15.10 6.15
N LYS A 38 -1.78 15.20 6.90
CA LYS A 38 -1.82 15.60 8.31
C LYS A 38 -2.46 14.51 9.18
N THR A 39 -1.99 14.38 10.40
CA THR A 39 -2.65 13.53 11.42
C THR A 39 -4.10 13.96 11.63
N SER A 40 -4.98 13.00 11.90
CA SER A 40 -6.38 13.23 12.24
C SER A 40 -6.82 12.32 13.39
N LEU A 41 -7.87 12.70 14.12
CA LEU A 41 -8.45 11.81 15.14
C LEU A 41 -8.93 10.48 14.53
N LYS A 42 -9.44 10.53 13.29
CA LYS A 42 -9.83 9.33 12.52
C LYS A 42 -8.65 8.39 12.29
N SER A 43 -7.46 8.91 12.01
CA SER A 43 -6.24 8.11 11.87
C SER A 43 -5.84 7.39 13.15
N PHE A 44 -6.04 8.01 14.31
CA PHE A 44 -5.77 7.37 15.60
C PHE A 44 -6.72 6.18 15.85
N ILE A 45 -8.02 6.40 15.69
CA ILE A 45 -9.06 5.36 15.91
C ILE A 45 -8.86 4.19 14.95
N ALA A 46 -8.67 4.49 13.67
CA ALA A 46 -8.50 3.47 12.65
C ALA A 46 -7.21 2.67 12.86
N ASN A 47 -6.11 3.29 13.28
CA ASN A 47 -4.88 2.56 13.62
C ASN A 47 -5.12 1.59 14.76
N HIS A 48 -5.80 2.02 15.83
CA HIS A 48 -6.15 1.14 16.95
C HIS A 48 -7.01 -0.05 16.49
N TYR A 49 -8.04 0.22 15.70
CA TYR A 49 -8.89 -0.81 15.10
C TYR A 49 -8.10 -1.81 14.23
N TYR A 50 -7.20 -1.33 13.36
CA TYR A 50 -6.44 -2.22 12.49
C TYR A 50 -5.37 -3.01 13.23
N THR A 51 -4.69 -2.44 14.23
CA THR A 51 -3.76 -3.21 15.07
C THR A 51 -4.49 -4.35 15.77
N LEU A 52 -5.70 -4.12 16.30
CA LEU A 52 -6.49 -5.18 16.92
C LEU A 52 -6.90 -6.28 15.94
N LEU A 53 -7.23 -5.92 14.69
CA LEU A 53 -7.54 -6.89 13.64
C LEU A 53 -6.33 -7.61 13.07
N ASP A 54 -5.12 -7.04 13.16
CA ASP A 54 -3.93 -7.54 12.49
C ASP A 54 -3.39 -8.86 13.07
N LYS A 55 -3.89 -9.29 14.24
CA LYS A 55 -3.74 -10.67 14.76
C LYS A 55 -4.11 -11.73 13.71
N THR A 56 -4.90 -11.36 12.70
CA THR A 56 -5.37 -12.26 11.65
C THR A 56 -4.57 -12.21 10.34
N PHE A 57 -3.64 -11.27 10.19
CA PHE A 57 -2.71 -11.16 9.05
C PHE A 57 -1.26 -11.19 9.56
N PHE A 58 -0.86 -12.37 10.04
CA PHE A 58 0.47 -12.69 10.56
C PHE A 58 0.91 -11.94 11.84
N ASP A 59 0.06 -11.14 12.49
CA ASP A 59 0.40 -10.36 13.69
C ASP A 59 1.63 -9.45 13.49
N THR A 60 1.65 -8.72 12.37
CA THR A 60 2.86 -8.05 11.87
C THR A 60 2.85 -6.55 12.06
N ARG A 61 1.69 -5.92 12.21
CA ARG A 61 1.54 -4.48 12.44
C ARG A 61 1.83 -4.14 13.89
N VAL A 62 2.75 -3.21 14.06
CA VAL A 62 3.02 -2.59 15.36
C VAL A 62 2.07 -1.43 15.57
N TYR A 63 1.42 -1.38 16.73
CA TYR A 63 0.68 -0.18 17.14
C TYR A 63 1.65 1.01 17.23
N CYS A 64 1.38 2.08 16.50
CA CYS A 64 2.02 3.36 16.73
C CYS A 64 1.10 4.54 16.46
N SER A 65 1.46 5.70 17.02
CA SER A 65 0.67 6.92 16.85
C SER A 65 0.71 7.37 15.38
N SER A 66 -0.35 8.04 14.94
CA SER A 66 -0.43 8.58 13.58
C SER A 66 0.72 9.53 13.24
N ALA A 67 1.27 10.24 14.23
CA ALA A 67 2.48 11.05 14.06
C ALA A 67 3.74 10.20 13.80
N LYS A 68 3.89 9.06 14.49
CA LYS A 68 5.01 8.13 14.25
C LYS A 68 4.93 7.51 12.85
N HIS A 69 3.74 7.16 12.38
CA HIS A 69 3.53 6.69 11.01
C HIS A 69 3.92 7.73 9.94
N LEU A 70 3.57 9.01 10.14
CA LEU A 70 3.99 10.07 9.22
C LEU A 70 5.49 10.36 9.27
N ALA A 71 6.11 10.26 10.45
CA ALA A 71 7.56 10.35 10.58
C ALA A 71 8.26 9.21 9.82
N GLU A 72 7.73 8.00 9.93
CA GLU A 72 8.24 6.83 9.22
C GLU A 72 8.09 6.98 7.70
N GLU A 73 6.92 7.41 7.23
CA GLU A 73 6.71 7.72 5.81
C GLU A 73 7.70 8.80 5.34
N ALA A 74 7.89 9.88 6.11
CA ALA A 74 8.88 10.91 5.78
C ALA A 74 10.30 10.34 5.67
N ASN A 75 10.71 9.49 6.61
CA ASN A 75 12.03 8.85 6.59
C ASN A 75 12.22 7.97 5.34
N LYS A 76 11.23 7.13 5.01
CA LYS A 76 11.27 6.29 3.81
C LYS A 76 11.30 7.12 2.53
N LEU A 77 10.49 8.18 2.44
CA LEU A 77 10.50 9.08 1.28
C LEU A 77 11.83 9.85 1.15
N ASN A 78 12.49 10.17 2.27
CA ASN A 78 13.82 10.77 2.28
C ASN A 78 14.88 9.81 1.71
N ILE A 79 14.85 8.53 2.11
CA ILE A 79 15.75 7.49 1.57
C ILE A 79 15.50 7.26 0.06
N LEU A 80 14.23 7.21 -0.35
CA LEU A 80 13.86 6.97 -1.74
C LEU A 80 14.11 8.17 -2.64
N ASN A 81 14.06 9.40 -2.11
CA ASN A 81 14.33 10.66 -2.83
C ASN A 81 13.68 10.75 -4.24
N GLY A 82 12.44 10.30 -4.36
CA GLY A 82 11.70 10.31 -5.62
C GLY A 82 11.94 9.09 -6.53
N HIS A 83 12.79 8.14 -6.18
CA HIS A 83 12.91 6.87 -6.91
C HIS A 83 11.69 5.99 -6.60
N PHE A 84 10.84 5.78 -7.61
CA PHE A 84 9.61 4.97 -7.51
C PHE A 84 8.61 5.42 -6.43
N ALA A 85 8.79 6.60 -5.88
CA ALA A 85 7.97 7.23 -4.85
C ALA A 85 7.88 8.76 -5.12
N PRO A 86 6.96 9.50 -4.48
CA PRO A 86 7.01 10.96 -4.47
C PRO A 86 8.24 11.47 -3.72
N ARG A 87 8.81 12.60 -4.16
CA ARG A 87 9.83 13.28 -3.37
C ARG A 87 9.23 13.83 -2.07
N LEU A 88 9.97 13.68 -0.97
CA LEU A 88 9.70 14.41 0.27
C LEU A 88 10.02 15.89 0.04
N ILE A 89 9.06 16.78 0.34
CA ILE A 89 9.27 18.23 0.25
C ILE A 89 9.54 18.81 1.64
N ALA A 90 8.74 18.42 2.63
CA ALA A 90 8.95 18.82 4.01
C ALA A 90 8.20 17.91 4.99
N TYR A 91 8.69 17.82 6.23
CA TYR A 91 8.01 17.18 7.35
C TYR A 91 8.21 17.98 8.63
N LYS A 92 7.12 18.33 9.32
CA LYS A 92 7.18 19.05 10.61
C LYS A 92 5.92 18.78 11.43
N LYS A 93 6.09 18.41 12.72
CA LYS A 93 5.00 18.28 13.72
C LYS A 93 3.74 17.52 13.21
N GLY A 94 3.91 16.36 12.56
CA GLY A 94 2.78 15.56 12.08
C GLY A 94 2.11 16.07 10.79
N LEU A 95 2.80 16.96 10.06
CA LEU A 95 2.44 17.42 8.72
C LEU A 95 3.55 16.98 7.75
N LEU A 96 3.14 16.23 6.73
CA LEU A 96 3.98 15.73 5.65
C LEU A 96 3.58 16.42 4.34
N ILE A 97 4.55 17.01 3.64
CA ILE A 97 4.38 17.56 2.28
C ILE A 97 5.24 16.72 1.34
N LYS A 98 4.62 16.23 0.28
CA LYS A 98 5.28 15.43 -0.75
C LYS A 98 4.85 15.86 -2.15
N GLU A 99 5.66 15.49 -3.12
CA GLU A 99 5.36 15.71 -4.54
C GLU A 99 3.98 15.13 -4.93
N TYR A 100 3.25 15.87 -5.76
CA TYR A 100 2.03 15.36 -6.38
C TYR A 100 2.40 14.42 -7.54
N ILE A 101 1.84 13.21 -7.54
CA ILE A 101 2.03 12.24 -8.61
C ILE A 101 0.78 12.20 -9.49
N TYR A 102 0.96 12.46 -10.78
CA TYR A 102 -0.09 12.30 -11.78
C TYR A 102 -0.11 10.85 -12.29
N GLY A 103 -1.32 10.37 -12.59
CA GLY A 103 -1.52 9.05 -13.19
C GLY A 103 -2.78 8.37 -12.70
N ALA A 104 -3.01 7.16 -13.21
CA ALA A 104 -4.11 6.31 -12.78
C ALA A 104 -3.63 5.37 -11.67
N SER A 105 -4.41 5.29 -10.59
CA SER A 105 -4.25 4.21 -9.60
C SER A 105 -4.69 2.88 -10.20
N PHE A 106 -4.21 1.76 -9.64
CA PHE A 106 -4.62 0.43 -10.08
C PHE A 106 -6.15 0.23 -10.10
N ARG A 107 -6.90 0.89 -9.20
CA ARG A 107 -8.37 0.85 -9.16
C ARG A 107 -9.05 1.51 -10.36
N GLN A 108 -8.41 2.52 -10.94
CA GLN A 108 -8.97 3.29 -12.05
C GLN A 108 -8.69 2.64 -13.40
N MET A 109 -7.78 1.66 -13.44
CA MET A 109 -7.48 0.89 -14.64
C MET A 109 -8.58 -0.11 -14.95
N ASN A 110 -8.79 -0.39 -16.24
CA ASN A 110 -9.53 -1.57 -16.67
C ASN A 110 -8.69 -2.84 -16.44
N ILE A 111 -9.32 -4.01 -16.49
CA ILE A 111 -8.67 -5.30 -16.17
C ILE A 111 -7.47 -5.62 -17.09
N GLY A 112 -7.52 -5.21 -18.36
CA GLY A 112 -6.40 -5.40 -19.31
C GLY A 112 -5.19 -4.56 -18.93
N SER A 113 -5.41 -3.28 -18.62
CA SER A 113 -4.36 -2.39 -18.11
C SER A 113 -3.82 -2.84 -16.75
N GLN A 114 -4.68 -3.36 -15.86
CA GLN A 114 -4.24 -3.95 -14.58
C GLN A 114 -3.30 -5.13 -14.80
N ARG A 115 -3.62 -6.03 -15.75
CA ARG A 115 -2.76 -7.15 -16.14
C ARG A 115 -1.41 -6.66 -16.65
N ASN A 116 -1.39 -5.67 -17.53
CA ASN A 116 -0.15 -5.15 -18.11
C ASN A 116 0.71 -4.38 -17.09
N ALA A 117 0.11 -3.88 -15.99
CA ALA A 117 0.82 -3.16 -14.95
C ALA A 117 1.49 -4.07 -13.90
N LEU A 118 1.20 -5.38 -13.85
CA LEU A 118 1.70 -6.25 -12.79
C LEU A 118 3.23 -6.33 -12.75
N GLU A 119 3.86 -6.44 -13.91
CA GLU A 119 5.32 -6.50 -14.03
C GLU A 119 5.97 -5.21 -13.49
N SER A 120 5.48 -4.04 -13.91
CA SER A 120 6.00 -2.75 -13.44
C SER A 120 5.76 -2.53 -11.96
N ILE A 121 4.62 -2.99 -11.42
CA ILE A 121 4.35 -3.01 -9.98
C ILE A 121 5.44 -3.80 -9.24
N ILE A 122 5.78 -5.01 -9.70
CA ILE A 122 6.77 -5.87 -9.04
C ILE A 122 8.18 -5.29 -9.16
N GLN A 123 8.55 -4.80 -10.33
CA GLN A 123 9.85 -4.16 -10.55
C GLN A 123 10.03 -2.95 -9.64
N THR A 124 9.01 -2.11 -9.50
CA THR A 124 9.09 -0.94 -8.61
C THR A 124 9.16 -1.32 -7.13
N VAL A 125 8.46 -2.38 -6.69
CA VAL A 125 8.64 -2.93 -5.32
C VAL A 125 10.06 -3.45 -5.11
N GLN A 126 10.61 -4.19 -6.07
CA GLN A 126 11.98 -4.70 -6.01
C GLN A 126 12.99 -3.56 -5.87
N GLU A 127 12.83 -2.48 -6.63
CA GLU A 127 13.69 -1.30 -6.55
C GLU A 127 13.56 -0.51 -5.23
N ILE A 128 12.39 -0.53 -4.61
CA ILE A 128 12.20 0.03 -3.26
C ILE A 128 12.91 -0.87 -2.23
N HIS A 129 12.73 -2.18 -2.32
CA HIS A 129 13.33 -3.16 -1.41
C HIS A 129 14.86 -3.23 -1.52
N SER A 130 15.43 -3.02 -2.72
CA SER A 130 16.88 -2.98 -2.94
C SER A 130 17.54 -1.80 -2.21
N ARG A 131 16.77 -0.75 -1.90
CA ARG A 131 17.18 0.42 -1.10
C ARG A 131 16.97 0.22 0.40
N SER A 132 16.73 -1.02 0.84
CA SER A 132 16.43 -1.38 2.23
C SER A 132 15.19 -0.66 2.80
N VAL A 133 14.24 -0.30 1.94
CA VAL A 133 12.97 0.29 2.32
C VAL A 133 11.86 -0.74 2.13
N THR A 134 10.94 -0.82 3.07
CA THR A 134 9.67 -1.55 2.93
C THR A 134 8.52 -0.55 2.78
N ILE A 135 7.54 -0.90 1.97
CA ILE A 135 6.34 -0.10 1.72
C ILE A 135 5.45 -0.11 2.97
N GLY A 136 5.22 -1.27 3.57
CA GLY A 136 4.37 -1.44 4.76
C GLY A 136 2.87 -1.53 4.46
N ASP A 137 2.40 -0.73 3.51
CA ASP A 137 1.07 -0.83 2.90
C ASP A 137 1.18 -1.06 1.39
N ALA A 138 1.89 -2.11 0.98
CA ALA A 138 2.03 -2.59 -0.42
C ALA A 138 0.72 -3.08 -1.04
N HIS A 139 -0.32 -2.25 -0.98
CA HIS A 139 -1.63 -2.50 -1.54
C HIS A 139 -1.66 -1.93 -2.97
N VAL A 140 -1.99 -2.72 -3.99
CA VAL A 140 -1.90 -2.27 -5.41
C VAL A 140 -2.66 -0.98 -5.72
N LYS A 141 -3.73 -0.64 -4.97
CA LYS A 141 -4.43 0.66 -5.06
C LYS A 141 -3.51 1.88 -4.86
N ASN A 142 -2.41 1.70 -4.13
CA ASN A 142 -1.42 2.71 -3.78
C ASN A 142 -0.33 2.83 -4.86
N TYR A 143 -0.38 2.01 -5.91
CA TYR A 143 0.43 2.18 -7.10
C TYR A 143 -0.26 3.12 -8.08
N ILE A 144 0.49 4.12 -8.55
CA ILE A 144 0.14 5.06 -9.61
C ILE A 144 0.99 4.74 -10.84
N HIS A 145 0.32 4.34 -11.92
CA HIS A 145 0.98 4.00 -13.17
C HIS A 145 1.58 5.24 -13.84
N PRO A 146 2.78 5.13 -14.43
CA PRO A 146 3.48 3.88 -14.69
C PRO A 146 4.46 3.37 -13.64
N TYR A 147 4.92 4.14 -12.63
CA TYR A 147 6.05 3.67 -11.80
C TYR A 147 6.13 4.24 -10.38
N LYS A 148 5.02 4.70 -9.78
CA LYS A 148 5.08 5.41 -8.49
C LYS A 148 4.21 4.76 -7.44
N TRP A 149 4.82 4.39 -6.33
CA TRP A 149 4.12 4.04 -5.11
C TRP A 149 3.86 5.29 -4.30
N ILE A 150 2.64 5.37 -3.76
CA ILE A 150 2.27 6.37 -2.76
C ILE A 150 1.92 5.63 -1.47
N ASP A 151 1.97 6.32 -0.33
CA ASP A 151 1.57 5.78 0.99
C ASP A 151 2.54 4.72 1.56
N PHE A 152 3.55 5.20 2.30
CA PHE A 152 4.58 4.36 2.95
C PHE A 152 4.42 4.30 4.48
N ASP A 153 3.22 4.57 4.98
CA ASP A 153 2.97 4.75 6.41
C ASP A 153 2.88 3.42 7.18
N GLY A 154 2.88 2.27 6.53
CA GLY A 154 2.89 0.97 7.21
C GLY A 154 4.16 0.74 8.02
N LYS A 155 4.00 0.28 9.27
CA LYS A 155 5.10 -0.05 10.18
C LYS A 155 5.09 -1.54 10.54
N PHE A 156 6.17 -2.22 10.20
CA PHE A 156 6.46 -3.57 10.67
C PHE A 156 7.39 -3.55 11.89
N LYS A 157 7.54 -4.72 12.54
CA LYS A 157 8.35 -4.87 13.76
C LYS A 157 9.83 -4.59 13.52
N SER A 158 10.34 -4.91 12.33
CA SER A 158 11.70 -4.61 11.88
C SER A 158 11.70 -3.61 10.70
N LEU A 159 12.77 -2.85 10.56
CA LEU A 159 12.95 -1.92 9.45
C LEU A 159 13.73 -2.65 8.34
N GLY A 160 13.00 -3.19 7.37
CA GLY A 160 13.60 -3.70 6.13
C GLY A 160 14.20 -5.10 6.22
N SER A 161 13.73 -5.93 7.16
CA SER A 161 14.09 -7.35 7.18
C SER A 161 13.55 -8.06 5.94
N GLU A 162 14.10 -9.25 5.67
CA GLU A 162 13.60 -10.10 4.58
C GLU A 162 12.14 -10.52 4.83
N ASP A 163 11.74 -10.67 6.09
CA ASP A 163 10.37 -10.95 6.50
C ASP A 163 9.43 -9.78 6.19
N ASP A 164 9.83 -8.55 6.48
CA ASP A 164 9.03 -7.35 6.18
C ASP A 164 8.81 -7.18 4.67
N LYS A 165 9.86 -7.45 3.88
CA LYS A 165 9.78 -7.44 2.41
C LYS A 165 8.86 -8.55 1.90
N ALA A 166 8.90 -9.73 2.51
CA ALA A 166 8.01 -10.84 2.16
C ALA A 166 6.55 -10.49 2.49
N LEU A 167 6.30 -9.80 3.60
CA LEU A 167 4.96 -9.31 3.97
C LEU A 167 4.41 -8.27 2.99
N ASP A 168 5.25 -7.38 2.46
CA ASP A 168 4.84 -6.48 1.38
C ASP A 168 4.41 -7.25 0.14
N LEU A 169 5.18 -8.26 -0.29
CA LEU A 169 4.83 -9.10 -1.45
C LEU A 169 3.55 -9.92 -1.21
N LEU A 170 3.38 -10.45 -0.01
CA LEU A 170 2.16 -11.18 0.36
C LEU A 170 0.93 -10.27 0.33
N LYS A 171 1.07 -9.04 0.83
CA LYS A 171 0.04 -8.00 0.78
C LYS A 171 -0.24 -7.52 -0.64
N LEU A 172 0.76 -7.58 -1.52
CA LEU A 172 0.63 -7.27 -2.94
C LEU A 172 -0.23 -8.31 -3.66
N ILE A 173 0.07 -9.60 -3.48
CA ILE A 173 -0.76 -10.71 -3.95
C ILE A 173 -2.18 -10.52 -3.41
N TYR A 174 -2.28 -10.24 -2.11
CA TYR A 174 -3.56 -10.05 -1.45
C TYR A 174 -4.39 -8.91 -2.07
N SER A 175 -3.82 -7.73 -2.10
CA SER A 175 -4.53 -6.54 -2.55
C SER A 175 -4.91 -6.62 -4.03
N THR A 176 -4.19 -7.38 -4.85
CA THR A 176 -4.52 -7.62 -6.26
C THR A 176 -5.91 -8.23 -6.41
N TYR A 177 -6.20 -9.29 -5.65
CA TYR A 177 -7.51 -9.96 -5.65
C TYR A 177 -8.66 -8.99 -5.32
N ILE A 178 -8.47 -8.16 -4.30
CA ILE A 178 -9.53 -7.25 -3.79
C ILE A 178 -9.70 -6.01 -4.67
N THR A 179 -8.66 -5.62 -5.39
CA THR A 179 -8.63 -4.37 -6.17
C THR A 179 -8.85 -4.59 -7.66
N ALA A 180 -8.84 -5.84 -8.12
CA ALA A 180 -9.15 -6.21 -9.49
C ALA A 180 -10.51 -5.60 -9.92
N ASN A 181 -10.49 -4.82 -10.99
CA ASN A 181 -11.64 -4.05 -11.46
C ASN A 181 -12.55 -4.91 -12.34
N THR A 182 -13.13 -5.94 -11.72
CA THR A 182 -14.04 -6.89 -12.36
C THR A 182 -15.00 -7.47 -11.33
N LYS A 183 -16.22 -7.82 -11.73
CA LYS A 183 -17.17 -8.59 -10.91
C LYS A 183 -17.00 -10.10 -11.08
N ASP A 184 -16.25 -10.54 -12.09
CA ASP A 184 -16.00 -11.94 -12.39
C ASP A 184 -14.90 -12.50 -11.48
N PHE A 185 -15.29 -13.43 -10.61
CA PHE A 185 -14.41 -14.09 -9.64
C PHE A 185 -13.21 -14.79 -10.30
N ARG A 186 -13.44 -15.51 -11.42
CA ARG A 186 -12.37 -16.24 -12.12
C ARG A 186 -11.31 -15.29 -12.68
N LYS A 187 -11.74 -14.11 -13.16
CA LYS A 187 -10.81 -13.07 -13.62
C LYS A 187 -9.99 -12.47 -12.47
N ARG A 188 -10.57 -12.31 -11.27
CA ARG A 188 -9.83 -11.87 -10.07
C ARG A 188 -8.78 -12.89 -9.66
N GLU A 189 -9.16 -14.16 -9.61
CA GLU A 189 -8.24 -15.25 -9.30
C GLU A 189 -7.10 -15.32 -10.32
N ALA A 190 -7.40 -15.31 -11.61
CA ALA A 190 -6.40 -15.34 -12.67
C ALA A 190 -5.38 -14.19 -12.55
N LEU A 191 -5.84 -12.96 -12.27
CA LEU A 191 -4.95 -11.81 -12.07
C LEU A 191 -4.08 -11.96 -10.81
N THR A 192 -4.63 -12.55 -9.75
CA THR A 192 -3.94 -12.79 -8.47
C THR A 192 -2.87 -13.87 -8.61
N TYR A 193 -3.19 -14.97 -9.30
CA TYR A 193 -2.21 -16.02 -9.63
C TYR A 193 -1.11 -15.47 -10.53
N LEU A 194 -1.45 -14.61 -11.49
CA LEU A 194 -0.45 -13.96 -12.33
C LEU A 194 0.48 -13.06 -11.50
N MET A 195 -0.04 -12.27 -10.55
CA MET A 195 0.80 -11.50 -9.61
C MET A 195 1.76 -12.41 -8.82
N ALA A 196 1.26 -13.52 -8.26
CA ALA A 196 2.11 -14.46 -7.52
C ALA A 196 3.18 -15.12 -8.41
N TYR A 197 2.81 -15.47 -9.65
CA TYR A 197 3.73 -16.01 -10.64
C TYR A 197 4.82 -15.00 -11.03
N ASP A 198 4.42 -13.76 -11.33
CA ASP A 198 5.33 -12.69 -11.72
C ASP A 198 6.27 -12.31 -10.57
N ILE A 199 5.81 -12.34 -9.31
CA ILE A 199 6.69 -12.18 -8.14
C ILE A 199 7.78 -13.26 -8.14
N LYS A 200 7.40 -14.53 -8.28
CA LYS A 200 8.37 -15.64 -8.33
C LYS A 200 9.33 -15.52 -9.51
N ARG A 201 8.85 -15.02 -10.65
CA ARG A 201 9.64 -14.88 -11.89
C ARG A 201 10.60 -13.71 -11.87
N TYR A 202 10.16 -12.53 -11.43
CA TYR A 202 10.90 -11.28 -11.60
C TYR A 202 11.60 -10.81 -10.32
N TYR A 203 11.10 -11.15 -9.14
CA TYR A 203 11.68 -10.68 -7.89
C TYR A 203 12.96 -11.49 -7.54
N LYS A 204 14.13 -10.86 -7.65
CA LYS A 204 15.42 -11.59 -7.64
C LYS A 204 15.92 -12.04 -6.26
N ASN A 205 15.45 -11.46 -5.17
CA ASN A 205 15.99 -11.79 -3.84
C ASN A 205 15.41 -13.14 -3.34
N LYS A 206 16.24 -14.18 -3.41
CA LYS A 206 15.90 -15.55 -3.03
C LYS A 206 15.53 -15.72 -1.56
N LYS A 207 16.10 -14.92 -0.64
CA LYS A 207 15.78 -15.01 0.81
C LYS A 207 14.36 -14.55 1.06
N VAL A 208 13.97 -13.38 0.53
CA VAL A 208 12.58 -12.92 0.57
C VAL A 208 11.62 -13.95 -0.05
N LEU A 209 11.96 -14.51 -1.22
CA LEU A 209 11.10 -15.51 -1.87
C LEU A 209 10.97 -16.80 -1.05
N PHE A 210 12.03 -17.25 -0.40
CA PHE A 210 12.00 -18.40 0.52
C PHE A 210 11.09 -18.11 1.72
N THR A 211 11.26 -16.96 2.37
CA THR A 211 10.40 -16.51 3.47
C THR A 211 8.94 -16.43 3.03
N LEU A 212 8.67 -15.83 1.87
CA LEU A 212 7.32 -15.75 1.30
C LEU A 212 6.73 -17.15 1.06
N GLY A 213 7.51 -18.08 0.51
CA GLY A 213 7.12 -19.47 0.31
C GLY A 213 6.74 -20.15 1.63
N TYR A 214 7.57 -20.01 2.67
CA TYR A 214 7.30 -20.53 4.01
C TYR A 214 6.03 -19.91 4.62
N MET A 215 5.81 -18.60 4.46
CA MET A 215 4.58 -17.93 4.92
C MET A 215 3.33 -18.37 4.15
N LEU A 216 3.49 -18.88 2.93
CA LEU A 216 2.42 -19.39 2.07
C LEU A 216 2.19 -20.90 2.20
N GLU A 217 3.03 -21.64 2.94
CA GLU A 217 2.90 -23.09 3.06
C GLU A 217 1.55 -23.54 3.68
N PRO A 218 1.06 -24.73 3.28
CA PRO A 218 -0.36 -25.07 3.30
C PRO A 218 -0.84 -25.55 4.68
N ALA A 219 -0.91 -24.66 5.66
CA ALA A 219 -1.82 -24.85 6.79
C ALA A 219 -3.16 -24.10 6.56
N LYS A 220 -3.23 -23.24 5.54
CA LYS A 220 -4.39 -22.36 5.32
C LYS A 220 -4.66 -22.22 3.81
N PRO A 221 -5.80 -22.70 3.28
CA PRO A 221 -6.18 -22.39 1.91
C PRO A 221 -6.18 -20.88 1.70
N LEU A 222 -5.82 -20.41 0.50
CA LEU A 222 -5.70 -18.98 0.16
C LEU A 222 -6.88 -18.15 0.69
N TRP A 223 -8.11 -18.67 0.65
CA TRP A 223 -9.29 -18.05 1.27
C TRP A 223 -9.20 -17.75 2.76
N LYS A 224 -8.42 -18.48 3.56
CA LYS A 224 -8.15 -18.14 4.97
C LYS A 224 -7.22 -16.94 5.12
N LEU A 225 -6.35 -16.65 4.14
CA LEU A 225 -5.66 -15.35 4.05
C LEU A 225 -6.67 -14.22 3.72
N TRP A 226 -7.73 -14.57 2.98
CA TRP A 226 -8.77 -13.65 2.50
C TRP A 226 -9.91 -13.38 3.49
N LEU A 227 -10.15 -14.29 4.45
CA LEU A 227 -11.39 -14.33 5.25
C LEU A 227 -11.44 -13.31 6.40
N ASN A 228 -10.29 -12.78 6.83
CA ASN A 228 -10.24 -11.92 8.03
C ASN A 228 -9.79 -10.46 7.78
N THR A 229 -9.39 -10.12 6.55
CA THR A 229 -8.82 -8.80 6.23
C THR A 229 -9.78 -7.86 5.49
N ARG A 230 -11.09 -8.02 5.73
CA ARG A 230 -12.22 -7.49 4.95
C ARG A 230 -12.55 -8.37 3.75
N ILE A 231 -13.20 -9.50 4.00
CA ILE A 231 -14.09 -10.07 2.98
C ILE A 231 -14.98 -8.92 2.49
N PRO A 232 -15.07 -8.69 1.17
CA PRO A 232 -16.08 -7.78 0.66
C PRO A 232 -17.43 -8.19 1.26
N ARG A 233 -18.11 -7.28 1.96
CA ARG A 233 -19.48 -7.53 2.48
C ARG A 233 -20.50 -7.78 1.34
N ASP A 234 -20.05 -7.87 0.10
CA ASP A 234 -20.87 -8.15 -1.08
C ASP A 234 -21.40 -9.60 -1.12
N GLY A 235 -21.07 -10.43 -0.12
CA GLY A 235 -21.68 -11.75 0.07
C GLY A 235 -21.27 -12.80 -0.97
N LEU A 236 -20.52 -12.40 -2.01
CA LEU A 236 -20.12 -13.28 -3.12
C LEU A 236 -19.10 -14.32 -2.67
N MET A 237 -18.07 -13.91 -1.92
CA MET A 237 -17.07 -14.86 -1.40
C MET A 237 -17.70 -15.81 -0.35
N LEU A 238 -18.59 -15.31 0.51
CA LEU A 238 -19.35 -16.13 1.46
C LEU A 238 -20.24 -17.15 0.76
N LYS A 239 -20.84 -16.79 -0.38
CA LYS A 239 -21.67 -17.68 -1.19
C LYS A 239 -20.85 -18.78 -1.85
N GLU A 240 -19.67 -18.46 -2.39
CA GLU A 240 -18.77 -19.48 -2.96
C GLU A 240 -18.15 -20.38 -1.90
N LEU A 241 -17.75 -19.84 -0.74
CA LEU A 241 -17.29 -20.65 0.40
C LEU A 241 -18.37 -21.63 0.86
N ARG A 242 -19.63 -21.19 0.96
CA ARG A 242 -20.76 -22.08 1.30
C ARG A 242 -20.98 -23.21 0.29
N LYS A 243 -20.61 -23.03 -0.98
CA LYS A 243 -20.69 -24.10 -1.98
C LYS A 243 -19.56 -25.12 -1.84
N MET A 244 -18.38 -24.71 -1.38
CA MET A 244 -17.23 -25.61 -1.18
C MET A 244 -17.35 -26.47 0.07
N PHE A 245 -18.22 -26.10 1.02
CA PHE A 245 -18.49 -26.83 2.27
C PHE A 245 -19.83 -27.56 2.28
N ARG A 246 -20.44 -27.75 1.11
CA ARG A 246 -21.54 -28.69 0.87
C ARG A 246 -21.00 -29.86 0.07
#